data_AF-A0A2S9Y0E9-F1
#
_entry.id   AF-A0A2S9Y0E9-F1
#
_cell.length_a   1.000
_cell.length_b   1.000
_cell.length_c   1.000
_cell.angle_alpha   90.00
_cell.angle_beta   90.00
_cell.angle_gamma   90.00
#
_symmetry.space_group_name_H-M   'P 1'
#
loop_
_entity.id
_entity.type
_entity.pdbx_description
1 polymer ?
#
loop_
_entity_poly.entity_id
_entity_poly.type
_entity_poly.pdbx_seq_one_letter_code
_entity_poly.pdbx_strand_id
1 'polypeptide(L)'
;MSIYGYAKFLGVILLIVPACSTEDPVPEDPYVFAEDAASEYTRVDRTGMPAIGAVVIMDRQAYNDADPSDDADGVFVEQITGSITALHDALDDDLDGLGLTPCAPEVCVAQAAPLVVPDTIKLDLSAPAGFPNGRLLTDPVIDVTLSVVLLDLSVAGQSVTSLVGVNPPANDVAFETAFPYLAPYYSG
;
A
#
# COMPACT_ATOMS: atom_id res chain seq x y z
N MET A 1 -3.20 88.25 0.80
CA MET A 1 -2.51 87.80 -0.43
C MET A 1 -1.55 86.70 -0.02
N SER A 2 -1.60 85.55 -0.70
CA SER A 2 -0.78 84.34 -0.49
C SER A 2 -1.32 83.33 0.57
N ILE A 3 -1.50 82.02 0.38
CA ILE A 3 -1.89 81.08 -0.71
C ILE A 3 -2.02 79.67 -0.06
N TYR A 4 -2.84 78.78 -0.68
CA TYR A 4 -2.91 77.30 -0.52
C TYR A 4 -3.44 76.72 0.81
N GLY A 5 -4.32 75.72 0.89
CA GLY A 5 -4.81 74.73 -0.07
C GLY A 5 -4.98 73.40 0.68
N TYR A 6 -6.20 73.05 1.09
CA TYR A 6 -6.51 71.80 1.82
C TYR A 6 -6.51 70.61 0.84
N ALA A 7 -5.48 69.77 0.89
CA ALA A 7 -5.46 68.49 0.18
C ALA A 7 -5.97 67.38 1.12
N LYS A 8 -7.13 66.80 0.79
CA LYS A 8 -7.66 65.58 1.39
C LYS A 8 -6.73 64.40 1.03
N PHE A 9 -6.06 63.81 2.01
CA PHE A 9 -5.38 62.53 1.82
C PHE A 9 -6.35 61.40 2.18
N LEU A 10 -6.75 60.65 1.15
CA LEU A 10 -7.51 59.42 1.24
C LEU A 10 -6.56 58.34 1.80
N GLY A 11 -6.76 57.95 3.05
CA GLY A 11 -5.97 56.90 3.69
C GLY A 11 -6.27 55.54 3.07
N VAL A 12 -5.27 54.95 2.42
CA VAL A 12 -5.29 53.55 1.99
C VAL A 12 -5.20 52.68 3.26
N ILE A 13 -6.27 51.94 3.56
CA ILE A 13 -6.27 50.91 4.59
C ILE A 13 -5.53 49.69 4.01
N LEU A 14 -4.29 49.51 4.44
CA LEU A 14 -3.53 48.29 4.22
C LEU A 14 -4.11 47.20 5.13
N LEU A 15 -4.86 46.26 4.55
CA LEU A 15 -5.28 45.03 5.23
C LEU A 15 -4.03 44.17 5.47
N ILE A 16 -3.52 44.22 6.69
CA ILE A 16 -2.49 43.29 7.17
C ILE A 16 -3.20 41.96 7.43
N VAL A 17 -3.00 40.99 6.53
CA VAL A 17 -3.32 39.58 6.81
C VAL A 17 -2.40 39.15 7.96
N PRO A 18 -2.91 38.59 9.07
CA PRO A 18 -2.04 38.01 10.08
C PRO A 18 -1.29 36.84 9.43
N ALA A 19 0.01 37.04 9.19
CA ALA A 19 0.93 35.94 8.91
C ALA A 19 0.86 34.97 10.11
N CYS A 20 0.70 33.67 9.83
CA CYS A 20 0.80 32.60 10.82
C CYS A 20 2.05 32.84 11.67
N SER A 21 1.85 33.29 12.90
CA SER A 21 2.90 33.48 13.88
C SER A 21 2.98 32.21 14.71
N THR A 22 3.86 31.30 14.30
CA THR A 22 4.67 30.41 15.13
C THR A 22 5.57 29.63 14.17
N GLU A 23 6.70 30.22 13.76
CA GLU A 23 7.83 29.39 13.37
C GLU A 23 8.18 28.58 14.62
N ASP A 24 7.90 27.28 14.60
CA ASP A 24 8.52 26.37 15.56
C ASP A 24 10.03 26.63 15.51
N PRO A 25 10.72 26.72 16.65
CA PRO A 25 12.17 26.88 16.63
C PRO A 25 12.75 25.78 15.77
N VAL A 26 13.40 26.16 14.66
CA VAL A 26 14.12 25.22 13.80
C VAL A 26 15.06 24.47 14.73
N PRO A 27 14.98 23.14 14.83
CA PRO A 27 15.91 22.38 15.64
C PRO A 27 17.33 22.81 15.27
N GLU A 28 18.10 23.28 16.27
CA GLU A 28 19.48 23.77 16.08
C GLU A 28 20.40 22.66 15.51
N ASP A 29 19.95 21.40 15.58
CA ASP A 29 20.56 20.27 14.91
C ASP A 29 19.83 19.99 13.59
N PRO A 30 20.43 20.29 12.41
CA PRO A 30 19.83 19.94 11.14
C PRO A 30 19.67 18.42 11.04
N TYR A 31 18.59 17.96 10.40
CA TYR A 31 18.45 16.55 10.07
C TYR A 31 19.62 16.14 9.15
N VAL A 32 20.55 15.34 9.67
CA VAL A 32 21.67 14.80 8.91
C VAL A 32 21.19 13.50 8.27
N PHE A 33 21.03 13.52 6.95
CA PHE A 33 20.78 12.29 6.19
C PHE A 33 22.01 11.39 6.29
N ALA A 34 21.79 10.09 6.43
CA ALA A 34 22.90 9.15 6.42
C ALA A 34 23.55 9.11 5.03
N GLU A 35 24.88 9.20 5.00
CA GLU A 35 25.67 9.21 3.76
C GLU A 35 26.42 7.87 3.54
N ASP A 36 26.27 6.94 4.48
CA ASP A 36 26.88 5.62 4.42
C ASP A 36 26.44 4.88 3.16
N ALA A 37 27.34 4.08 2.57
CA ALA A 37 27.01 3.30 1.40
C ALA A 37 25.88 2.30 1.71
N ALA A 38 25.02 2.00 0.74
CA ALA A 38 23.94 1.01 0.91
C ALA A 38 24.44 -0.35 1.42
N SER A 39 25.68 -0.73 1.10
CA SER A 39 26.35 -1.94 1.57
C SER A 39 26.64 -1.98 3.07
N GLU A 40 26.56 -0.85 3.77
CA GLU A 40 26.70 -0.76 5.22
C GLU A 40 25.39 -1.05 5.96
N TYR A 41 24.27 -1.13 5.23
CA TYR A 41 22.96 -1.50 5.76
C TYR A 41 22.69 -2.98 5.50
N THR A 42 22.02 -3.62 6.46
CA THR A 42 21.45 -4.95 6.27
C THR A 42 19.96 -4.81 5.98
N ARG A 43 19.47 -5.51 4.97
CA ARG A 43 18.05 -5.53 4.68
C ARG A 43 17.32 -6.33 5.76
N VAL A 44 16.27 -5.74 6.32
CA VAL A 44 15.47 -6.37 7.39
C VAL A 44 14.19 -6.99 6.86
N ASP A 45 13.59 -6.37 5.85
CA ASP A 45 12.31 -6.79 5.29
C ASP A 45 12.20 -6.36 3.82
N ARG A 46 11.46 -7.15 3.03
CA ARG A 46 10.89 -6.68 1.78
C ARG A 46 9.37 -6.79 1.85
N THR A 47 8.68 -5.73 1.43
CA THR A 47 7.22 -5.61 1.55
C THR A 47 6.66 -4.87 0.33
N GLY A 48 7.02 -5.33 -0.86
CA GLY A 48 6.49 -4.76 -2.11
C GLY A 48 4.99 -5.02 -2.25
N MET A 49 4.63 -6.28 -2.14
CA MET A 49 3.31 -6.86 -2.23
C MET A 49 2.85 -7.32 -0.85
N PRO A 50 1.70 -6.84 -0.36
CA PRO A 50 1.18 -7.27 0.93
C PRO A 50 0.99 -8.79 1.04
N ALA A 51 1.17 -9.30 2.26
CA ALA A 51 1.02 -10.70 2.66
C ALA A 51 2.02 -11.73 2.07
N ILE A 52 2.79 -11.43 1.02
CA ILE A 52 3.73 -12.41 0.43
C ILE A 52 4.78 -12.86 1.44
N GLY A 53 5.65 -11.95 1.89
CA GLY A 53 6.72 -12.28 2.86
C GLY A 53 6.22 -12.66 4.26
N ALA A 54 4.97 -12.36 4.61
CA ALA A 54 4.41 -12.58 5.95
C ALA A 54 3.56 -13.85 6.06
N VAL A 55 2.92 -14.29 4.98
CA VAL A 55 1.94 -15.39 5.00
C VAL A 55 2.30 -16.48 4.00
N VAL A 56 2.74 -16.11 2.80
CA VAL A 56 2.95 -17.07 1.69
C VAL A 56 4.34 -17.70 1.75
N ILE A 57 5.35 -16.92 2.14
CA ILE A 57 6.74 -17.37 2.21
C ILE A 57 7.01 -18.13 3.51
N MET A 58 7.61 -19.31 3.39
CA MET A 58 7.94 -20.17 4.52
C MET A 58 9.28 -19.79 5.18
N ASP A 59 10.32 -19.58 4.37
CA ASP A 59 11.60 -19.06 4.84
C ASP A 59 11.64 -17.54 4.67
N ARG A 60 11.01 -16.85 5.62
CA ARG A 60 10.93 -15.39 5.61
C ARG A 60 12.30 -14.73 5.66
N GLN A 61 13.29 -15.30 6.35
CA GLN A 61 14.60 -14.66 6.46
C GLN A 61 15.35 -14.74 5.12
N ALA A 62 15.39 -15.90 4.48
CA ALA A 62 16.00 -16.04 3.15
C ALA A 62 15.31 -15.13 2.12
N TYR A 63 13.97 -15.04 2.19
CA TYR A 63 13.22 -14.09 1.39
C TYR A 63 13.60 -12.66 1.74
N ASN A 64 13.70 -12.29 3.01
CA ASN A 64 14.13 -10.95 3.44
C ASN A 64 15.61 -10.65 3.21
N ASP A 65 16.42 -11.58 2.72
CA ASP A 65 17.83 -11.36 2.37
C ASP A 65 18.14 -11.33 0.85
N ALA A 66 17.33 -11.97 -0.01
CA ALA A 66 17.55 -12.03 -1.47
C ALA A 66 17.21 -10.74 -2.29
N ASP A 67 17.52 -10.63 -3.57
CA ASP A 67 17.16 -9.45 -4.39
C ASP A 67 15.83 -9.63 -5.14
N PRO A 68 15.20 -8.54 -5.63
CA PRO A 68 14.05 -8.65 -6.54
C PRO A 68 14.36 -9.43 -7.82
N SER A 69 15.62 -9.48 -8.26
CA SER A 69 16.05 -10.33 -9.37
C SER A 69 15.88 -11.82 -9.05
N ASP A 70 16.09 -12.23 -7.79
CA ASP A 70 15.93 -13.63 -7.38
C ASP A 70 14.46 -14.06 -7.42
N ASP A 71 13.53 -13.13 -7.16
CA ASP A 71 12.10 -13.37 -7.34
C ASP A 71 11.79 -13.63 -8.82
N ALA A 72 12.34 -12.78 -9.71
CA ALA A 72 12.19 -12.91 -11.16
C ALA A 72 12.83 -14.19 -11.72
N ASP A 73 13.91 -14.66 -11.10
CA ASP A 73 14.57 -15.93 -11.41
C ASP A 73 13.83 -17.14 -10.79
N GLY A 74 12.79 -16.90 -10.00
CA GLY A 74 11.88 -17.92 -9.50
C GLY A 74 12.36 -18.66 -8.25
N VAL A 75 13.35 -18.11 -7.52
CA VAL A 75 13.97 -18.75 -6.34
C VAL A 75 12.93 -19.16 -5.28
N PHE A 76 11.82 -18.42 -5.16
CA PHE A 76 10.78 -18.66 -4.16
C PHE A 76 9.48 -19.25 -4.72
N VAL A 77 9.41 -19.56 -6.02
CA VAL A 77 8.18 -20.03 -6.68
C VAL A 77 7.70 -21.37 -6.11
N GLU A 78 8.61 -22.25 -5.72
CA GLU A 78 8.25 -23.52 -5.06
C GLU A 78 7.56 -23.29 -3.71
N GLN A 79 8.08 -22.37 -2.89
CA GLN A 79 7.46 -22.02 -1.60
C GLN A 79 6.09 -21.39 -1.81
N ILE A 80 5.99 -20.45 -2.76
CA ILE A 80 4.72 -19.79 -3.11
C ILE A 80 3.71 -20.86 -3.55
N THR A 81 4.09 -21.76 -4.45
CA THR A 81 3.21 -22.81 -4.96
C THR A 81 2.75 -23.73 -3.84
N GLY A 82 3.66 -24.16 -2.95
CA GLY A 82 3.31 -24.99 -1.80
C GLY A 82 2.29 -24.32 -0.87
N SER A 83 2.47 -23.04 -0.56
CA SER A 83 1.54 -22.27 0.27
C SER A 83 0.19 -22.06 -0.40
N ILE A 84 0.17 -21.76 -1.71
CA ILE A 84 -1.09 -21.61 -2.46
C ILE A 84 -1.83 -22.94 -2.56
N THR A 85 -1.14 -24.06 -2.82
CA THR A 85 -1.75 -25.40 -2.77
C THR A 85 -2.36 -25.68 -1.40
N ALA A 86 -1.67 -25.36 -0.31
CA ALA A 86 -2.22 -25.54 1.03
C ALA A 86 -3.46 -24.67 1.31
N LEU A 87 -3.53 -23.46 0.73
CA LEU A 87 -4.75 -22.63 0.81
C LEU A 87 -5.91 -23.23 0.02
N HIS A 88 -5.66 -23.74 -1.18
CA HIS A 88 -6.67 -24.44 -1.98
C HIS A 88 -7.20 -25.68 -1.25
N ASP A 89 -6.31 -26.53 -0.72
CA ASP A 89 -6.70 -27.71 0.06
C ASP A 89 -7.56 -27.37 1.28
N ALA A 90 -7.38 -26.17 1.85
CA ALA A 90 -8.09 -25.72 3.03
C ALA A 90 -9.40 -24.96 2.76
N LEU A 91 -9.56 -24.36 1.57
CA LEU A 91 -10.63 -23.39 1.29
C LEU A 91 -11.47 -23.69 0.05
N ASP A 92 -11.06 -24.61 -0.83
CA ASP A 92 -11.79 -24.86 -2.08
C ASP A 92 -13.24 -25.33 -1.84
N ASP A 93 -13.46 -26.15 -0.82
CA ASP A 93 -14.81 -26.60 -0.45
C ASP A 93 -15.67 -25.47 0.13
N ASP A 94 -15.09 -24.57 0.91
CA ASP A 94 -15.74 -23.35 1.40
C ASP A 94 -16.10 -22.41 0.24
N LEU A 95 -15.20 -22.23 -0.72
CA LEU A 95 -15.42 -21.41 -1.92
C LEU A 95 -16.53 -21.98 -2.81
N ASP A 96 -16.53 -23.30 -3.03
CA ASP A 96 -17.60 -24.02 -3.71
C ASP A 96 -18.95 -23.84 -2.96
N GLY A 97 -18.91 -23.89 -1.63
CA GLY A 97 -20.07 -23.62 -0.76
C GLY A 97 -20.64 -22.21 -0.92
N LEU A 98 -19.80 -21.23 -1.30
CA LEU A 98 -20.19 -19.86 -1.64
C LEU A 98 -20.62 -19.70 -3.11
N GLY A 99 -20.59 -20.77 -3.90
CA GLY A 99 -20.92 -20.75 -5.33
C GLY A 99 -19.84 -20.07 -6.19
N LEU A 100 -18.61 -19.99 -5.65
CA LEU A 100 -17.44 -19.56 -6.39
C LEU A 100 -16.74 -20.78 -6.99
N THR A 101 -15.95 -20.57 -8.03
CA THR A 101 -15.18 -21.61 -8.73
C THR A 101 -13.70 -21.37 -8.49
N PRO A 102 -13.06 -22.24 -7.69
CA PRO A 102 -11.61 -22.24 -7.56
C PRO A 102 -10.93 -22.62 -8.88
N CYS A 103 -9.74 -22.08 -9.10
CA CYS A 103 -8.81 -22.53 -10.13
C CYS A 103 -7.99 -23.73 -9.62
N ALA A 104 -7.25 -24.41 -10.49
CA ALA A 104 -6.16 -25.27 -10.03
C ALA A 104 -5.01 -24.39 -9.47
N PRO A 105 -4.30 -24.82 -8.40
CA PRO A 105 -3.25 -24.01 -7.76
C PRO A 105 -2.21 -23.46 -8.73
N GLU A 106 -1.71 -24.28 -9.66
CA GLU A 106 -0.73 -23.88 -10.66
C GLU A 106 -1.25 -22.82 -11.64
N VAL A 107 -2.56 -22.84 -11.93
CA VAL A 107 -3.22 -21.84 -12.77
C VAL A 107 -3.30 -20.51 -12.03
N CYS A 108 -3.67 -20.53 -10.75
CA CYS A 108 -3.73 -19.30 -9.96
C CYS A 108 -2.36 -18.72 -9.62
N VAL A 109 -1.34 -19.55 -9.40
CA VAL A 109 0.04 -19.08 -9.27
C VAL A 109 0.47 -18.34 -10.54
N ALA A 110 0.20 -18.89 -11.72
CA ALA A 110 0.52 -18.23 -12.99
C ALA A 110 -0.30 -16.94 -13.19
N GLN A 111 -1.57 -16.94 -12.78
CA GLN A 111 -2.45 -15.76 -12.81
C GLN A 111 -1.94 -14.63 -11.93
N ALA A 112 -1.43 -14.96 -10.74
CA ALA A 112 -0.92 -13.99 -9.77
C ALA A 112 0.51 -13.51 -10.04
N ALA A 113 1.30 -14.27 -10.81
CA ALA A 113 2.72 -13.99 -11.04
C ALA A 113 3.02 -12.53 -11.46
N PRO A 114 2.28 -11.89 -12.39
CA PRO A 114 2.55 -10.50 -12.78
C PRO A 114 2.35 -9.47 -11.65
N LEU A 115 1.54 -9.81 -10.65
CA LEU A 115 1.24 -8.96 -9.50
C LEU A 115 2.30 -9.09 -8.41
N VAL A 116 2.82 -10.31 -8.19
CA VAL A 116 3.64 -10.63 -7.01
C VAL A 116 5.12 -10.87 -7.34
N VAL A 117 5.49 -11.05 -8.61
CA VAL A 117 6.87 -11.31 -9.05
C VAL A 117 7.35 -10.24 -10.04
N PRO A 118 8.48 -9.55 -9.78
CA PRO A 118 9.21 -9.52 -8.51
C PRO A 118 8.49 -8.71 -7.43
N ASP A 119 8.80 -8.98 -6.16
CA ASP A 119 8.15 -8.33 -5.01
C ASP A 119 8.56 -6.87 -4.88
N THR A 120 7.82 -6.01 -5.58
CA THR A 120 8.12 -4.60 -5.74
C THR A 120 6.81 -3.83 -5.84
N ILE A 121 6.77 -2.62 -5.26
CA ILE A 121 5.64 -1.72 -5.47
C ILE A 121 5.64 -1.28 -6.94
N LYS A 122 4.52 -1.48 -7.63
CA LYS A 122 4.32 -1.00 -9.00
C LYS A 122 3.67 0.37 -8.97
N LEU A 123 4.21 1.30 -9.77
CA LEU A 123 3.68 2.66 -9.90
C LEU A 123 3.63 3.07 -11.37
N ASP A 124 2.44 3.48 -11.80
CA ASP A 124 2.15 4.21 -13.01
C ASP A 124 1.61 5.60 -12.63
N LEU A 125 2.43 6.61 -12.85
CA LEU A 125 2.11 8.00 -12.51
C LEU A 125 1.04 8.62 -13.44
N SER A 126 0.63 7.90 -14.49
CA SER A 126 -0.45 8.31 -15.39
C SER A 126 -1.81 7.70 -15.01
N ALA A 127 -1.83 6.76 -14.08
CA ALA A 127 -3.04 6.10 -13.59
C ALA A 127 -3.45 6.61 -12.19
N PRO A 128 -4.74 6.51 -11.81
CA PRO A 128 -5.17 6.78 -10.45
C PRO A 128 -4.42 5.92 -9.43
N ALA A 129 -4.18 6.47 -8.23
CA ALA A 129 -3.62 5.72 -7.12
C ALA A 129 -4.62 4.69 -6.58
N GLY A 130 -4.10 3.56 -6.11
CA GLY A 130 -4.88 2.47 -5.55
C GLY A 130 -4.39 1.12 -6.05
N PHE A 131 -4.65 0.06 -5.31
CA PHE A 131 -4.12 -1.26 -5.60
C PHE A 131 -4.56 -1.76 -6.98
N PRO A 132 -3.64 -2.23 -7.85
CA PRO A 132 -2.21 -2.51 -7.61
C PRO A 132 -1.23 -1.37 -7.94
N ASN A 133 -1.70 -0.20 -8.36
CA ASN A 133 -0.90 1.03 -8.56
C ASN A 133 -0.61 1.72 -7.21
N GLY A 134 0.26 1.10 -6.42
CA GLY A 134 0.40 1.40 -5.00
C GLY A 134 -0.75 0.82 -4.19
N ARG A 135 -1.21 1.54 -3.15
CA ARG A 135 -2.43 1.21 -2.40
C ARG A 135 -2.91 2.43 -1.60
N LEU A 136 -4.22 2.58 -1.47
CA LEU A 136 -4.87 3.46 -0.50
C LEU A 136 -5.06 2.71 0.83
N LEU A 137 -5.26 3.46 1.91
CA LEU A 137 -5.55 2.88 3.23
C LEU A 137 -6.84 2.04 3.26
N THR A 138 -7.77 2.33 2.36
CA THR A 138 -9.08 1.68 2.25
C THR A 138 -9.12 0.54 1.24
N ASP A 139 -8.02 0.26 0.52
CA ASP A 139 -8.04 -0.77 -0.50
C ASP A 139 -8.18 -2.17 0.13
N PRO A 140 -9.09 -3.03 -0.36
CA PRO A 140 -9.28 -4.38 0.15
C PRO A 140 -8.21 -5.32 -0.42
N VAL A 141 -6.93 -5.02 -0.17
CA VAL A 141 -5.80 -5.68 -0.84
C VAL A 141 -5.80 -7.19 -0.63
N ILE A 142 -6.13 -7.66 0.58
CA ILE A 142 -6.16 -9.09 0.89
C ILE A 142 -7.30 -9.78 0.14
N ASP A 143 -8.51 -9.22 0.11
CA ASP A 143 -9.65 -9.80 -0.61
C ASP A 143 -9.36 -9.90 -2.12
N VAL A 144 -8.74 -8.85 -2.68
CA VAL A 144 -8.36 -8.82 -4.09
C VAL A 144 -7.28 -9.86 -4.38
N THR A 145 -6.26 -9.94 -3.54
CA THR A 145 -5.16 -10.90 -3.71
C THR A 145 -5.66 -12.34 -3.57
N LEU A 146 -6.50 -12.63 -2.57
CA LEU A 146 -7.13 -13.94 -2.40
C LEU A 146 -8.02 -14.31 -3.59
N SER A 147 -8.77 -13.35 -4.15
CA SER A 147 -9.55 -13.60 -5.37
C SER A 147 -8.65 -14.02 -6.52
N VAL A 148 -7.48 -13.39 -6.67
CA VAL A 148 -6.50 -13.70 -7.73
C VAL A 148 -5.78 -15.04 -7.50
N VAL A 149 -5.50 -15.44 -6.26
CA VAL A 149 -4.75 -16.67 -5.98
C VAL A 149 -5.62 -17.89 -5.71
N LEU A 150 -6.95 -17.75 -5.59
CA LEU A 150 -7.86 -18.86 -5.32
C LEU A 150 -8.93 -19.06 -6.41
N LEU A 151 -9.36 -18.02 -7.13
CA LEU A 151 -10.50 -18.12 -8.05
C LEU A 151 -10.07 -18.22 -9.51
N ASP A 152 -10.84 -19.00 -10.28
CA ASP A 152 -10.79 -18.97 -11.74
C ASP A 152 -11.47 -17.69 -12.26
N LEU A 153 -10.66 -16.68 -12.60
CA LEU A 153 -11.15 -15.39 -13.10
C LEU A 153 -11.63 -15.45 -14.57
N SER A 154 -11.49 -16.59 -15.25
CA SER A 154 -12.07 -16.80 -16.57
C SER A 154 -13.56 -17.17 -16.50
N VAL A 155 -14.05 -17.60 -15.34
CA VAL A 155 -15.46 -17.93 -15.11
C VAL A 155 -16.31 -16.67 -15.11
N ALA A 156 -17.36 -16.67 -15.92
CA ALA A 156 -18.28 -15.55 -16.02
C ALA A 156 -18.94 -15.23 -14.67
N GLY A 157 -18.88 -13.96 -14.26
CA GLY A 157 -19.43 -13.50 -12.97
C GLY A 157 -18.41 -13.51 -11.83
N GLN A 158 -17.20 -14.06 -12.04
CA GLN A 158 -16.08 -13.92 -11.11
C GLN A 158 -15.14 -12.80 -11.56
N SER A 159 -14.47 -12.16 -10.60
CA SER A 159 -13.51 -11.10 -10.85
C SER A 159 -12.54 -10.96 -9.69
N VAL A 160 -11.55 -10.09 -9.85
CA VAL A 160 -10.58 -9.75 -8.79
C VAL A 160 -11.22 -9.17 -7.53
N THR A 161 -12.51 -8.84 -7.53
CA THR A 161 -13.25 -8.36 -6.35
C THR A 161 -14.29 -9.36 -5.84
N SER A 162 -14.29 -10.61 -6.30
CA SER A 162 -15.30 -11.60 -5.92
C SER A 162 -15.33 -11.93 -4.43
N LEU A 163 -14.18 -11.83 -3.74
CA LEU A 163 -14.11 -11.98 -2.28
C LEU A 163 -14.25 -10.66 -1.52
N VAL A 164 -14.41 -9.51 -2.19
CA VAL A 164 -14.58 -8.24 -1.49
C VAL A 164 -15.91 -8.25 -0.75
N GLY A 165 -15.86 -8.02 0.56
CA GLY A 165 -17.04 -7.99 1.44
C GLY A 165 -17.34 -9.32 2.15
N VAL A 166 -16.51 -10.35 1.97
CA VAL A 166 -16.51 -11.53 2.88
C VAL A 166 -15.79 -11.22 4.20
N ASN A 167 -14.97 -10.17 4.22
CA ASN A 167 -14.27 -9.63 5.37
C ASN A 167 -14.90 -8.29 5.82
N PRO A 168 -14.60 -7.81 7.06
CA PRO A 168 -15.10 -6.53 7.54
C PRO A 168 -14.83 -5.39 6.53
N PRO A 169 -15.84 -4.57 6.19
CA PRO A 169 -15.76 -3.65 5.05
C PRO A 169 -14.95 -2.38 5.34
N ALA A 170 -14.61 -2.11 6.60
CA ALA A 170 -13.87 -0.93 7.02
C ALA A 170 -13.19 -1.16 8.38
N ASN A 171 -12.23 -0.29 8.70
CA ASN A 171 -11.64 -0.23 10.04
C ASN A 171 -12.67 0.19 11.08
N ASP A 172 -12.52 -0.29 12.33
CA ASP A 172 -13.42 0.04 13.44
C ASP A 172 -13.40 1.54 13.79
N VAL A 173 -12.29 2.21 13.51
CA VAL A 173 -12.11 3.65 13.67
C VAL A 173 -11.83 4.29 12.32
N ALA A 174 -12.51 5.40 12.02
CA ALA A 174 -12.27 6.13 10.79
C ALA A 174 -10.82 6.63 10.69
N PHE A 175 -10.28 6.65 9.47
CA PHE A 175 -8.99 7.28 9.20
C PHE A 175 -9.08 8.80 9.45
N GLU A 176 -7.97 9.37 9.93
CA GLU A 176 -7.88 10.81 10.15
C GLU A 176 -7.82 11.54 8.81
N THR A 177 -8.46 12.71 8.71
CA THR A 177 -8.43 13.52 7.48
C THR A 177 -7.14 14.33 7.34
N ALA A 178 -6.27 14.29 8.36
CA ALA A 178 -4.98 14.96 8.40
C ALA A 178 -3.92 14.01 8.96
N PHE A 179 -2.65 14.32 8.68
CA PHE A 179 -1.51 13.53 9.17
C PHE A 179 -1.62 13.30 10.69
N PRO A 180 -1.45 12.05 11.18
CA PRO A 180 -0.82 10.90 10.51
C PRO A 180 -1.75 10.00 9.66
N TYR A 181 -3.01 10.41 9.40
CA TYR A 181 -4.03 9.68 8.62
C TYR A 181 -4.48 8.33 9.20
N LEU A 182 -3.66 7.67 10.02
CA LEU A 182 -4.04 6.49 10.79
C LEU A 182 -4.70 6.88 12.10
N ALA A 183 -5.70 6.10 12.50
CA ALA A 183 -6.29 6.21 13.83
C ALA A 183 -5.23 5.95 14.93
N PRO A 184 -5.42 6.51 16.15
CA PRO A 184 -4.56 6.20 17.28
C PRO A 184 -4.52 4.69 17.55
N TYR A 185 -3.39 4.20 18.05
CA TYR A 185 -3.31 2.80 18.51
C TYR A 185 -4.33 2.54 19.62
N TYR A 186 -4.91 1.34 19.62
CA TYR A 186 -5.83 0.93 20.67
C TYR A 186 -5.03 0.67 21.95
N SER A 187 -5.20 1.53 22.97
CA SER A 187 -4.75 1.24 24.34
C SER A 187 -5.93 0.63 25.09
N GLY A 188 -5.91 -0.69 25.25
CA GLY A 188 -6.83 -1.38 26.16
C GLY A 188 -6.56 -1.05 27.61
#